data_AF-A0A1J5P3Q6-F1
#
_entry.id   AF-A0A1J5P3Q6-F1
#
_cell.length_a   1.000
_cell.length_b   1.000
_cell.length_c   1.000
_cell.angle_alpha   90.00
_cell.angle_beta   90.00
_cell.angle_gamma   90.00
#
_symmetry.space_group_name_H-M   'P 1'
#
loop_
_entity.id
_entity.type
_entity.pdbx_description
1 polymer ?
#
loop_
_entity_poly.entity_id
_entity_poly.type
_entity_poly.pdbx_seq_one_letter_code
_entity_poly.pdbx_strand_id
1 'polypeptide(L)'
;MLGKDQKGLAFTFFKPAKVEDGKLSGQAFHAGANGCPILDDAIAAVECSVRQIVELGDHHIVVAEVTEAYVMQPPAGRADAAILEMKDLGDTVYYGG
;
A
#
# COMPACT_ATOMS: atom_id res chain seq x y z
N MET A 1 3.48 1.53 1.74
CA MET A 1 4.66 0.63 1.79
C MET A 1 4.60 -0.15 3.09
N LEU A 2 4.59 -1.48 3.01
CA LEU A 2 4.43 -2.36 4.17
C LEU A 2 5.79 -2.87 4.65
N GLY A 3 5.94 -3.05 5.97
CA GLY A 3 7.11 -3.64 6.61
C GLY A 3 7.12 -5.17 6.58
N LYS A 4 8.31 -5.76 6.76
CA LYS A 4 8.51 -7.24 6.75
C LYS A 4 7.59 -8.00 7.71
N ASP A 5 7.19 -7.39 8.81
CA ASP A 5 6.28 -7.94 9.82
C ASP A 5 4.79 -7.73 9.50
N GLN A 6 4.46 -6.99 8.44
CA GLN A 6 3.09 -6.59 8.08
C GLN A 6 2.43 -7.53 7.06
N LYS A 7 2.81 -8.81 7.07
CA LYS A 7 2.20 -9.86 6.22
C LYS A 7 0.69 -10.00 6.45
N GLY A 8 0.25 -9.94 7.71
CA GLY A 8 -1.18 -9.98 8.04
C GLY A 8 -1.96 -8.80 7.45
N LEU A 9 -1.37 -7.60 7.52
CA LEU A 9 -1.94 -6.39 6.93
C LEU A 9 -2.06 -6.49 5.41
N ALA A 10 -1.06 -7.06 4.73
CA ALA A 10 -1.14 -7.32 3.29
C ALA A 10 -2.33 -8.22 2.92
N PHE A 11 -2.51 -9.35 3.62
CA PHE A 11 -3.61 -10.27 3.35
C PHE A 11 -5.00 -9.70 3.63
N THR A 12 -5.13 -8.77 4.59
CA THR A 12 -6.40 -8.07 4.84
C THR A 12 -6.95 -7.42 3.56
N PHE A 13 -6.08 -6.84 2.74
CA PHE A 13 -6.45 -6.11 1.53
C PHE A 13 -6.48 -6.95 0.25
N PHE A 14 -6.32 -8.27 0.34
CA PHE A 14 -6.66 -9.17 -0.77
C PHE A 14 -8.17 -9.40 -0.90
N LYS A 15 -8.95 -8.94 0.10
CA LYS A 15 -10.41 -8.94 0.09
C LYS A 15 -10.93 -7.51 -0.15
N PRO A 16 -12.17 -7.35 -0.64
CA PRO A 16 -12.77 -6.03 -0.80
C PRO A 16 -12.66 -5.20 0.48
N ALA A 17 -12.12 -3.99 0.34
CA ALA A 17 -11.94 -3.10 1.47
C ALA A 17 -13.28 -2.55 1.96
N LYS A 18 -13.45 -2.41 3.28
CA LYS A 18 -14.66 -1.86 3.89
C LYS A 18 -14.33 -0.80 4.92
N VAL A 19 -15.08 0.29 4.93
CA VAL A 19 -15.01 1.28 6.02
C VAL A 19 -16.14 1.00 6.99
N GLU A 20 -15.79 0.55 8.19
CA GLU A 20 -16.73 0.21 9.26
C GLU A 20 -16.11 0.68 10.58
N ASP A 21 -16.91 1.26 11.48
CA ASP A 21 -16.48 1.75 12.80
C ASP A 21 -15.23 2.66 12.77
N GLY A 22 -15.12 3.49 11.73
CA GLY A 22 -13.99 4.42 11.56
C GLY A 22 -12.67 3.76 11.17
N LYS A 23 -12.69 2.50 10.72
CA LYS A 23 -11.51 1.74 10.29
C LYS A 23 -11.65 1.24 8.87
N LEU A 24 -10.53 1.10 8.16
CA LEU A 24 -10.47 0.54 6.82
C LEU A 24 -10.06 -0.94 6.92
N SER A 25 -11.01 -1.85 6.74
CA SER A 25 -10.84 -3.29 6.93
C SER A 25 -10.21 -3.64 8.29
N GLY A 26 -10.66 -2.95 9.34
CA GLY A 26 -10.15 -3.10 10.70
C GLY A 26 -8.84 -2.38 11.01
N GLN A 27 -8.26 -1.65 10.04
CA GLN A 27 -7.02 -0.88 10.20
C GLN A 27 -7.31 0.59 10.51
N ALA A 28 -6.50 1.17 11.40
CA ALA A 28 -6.52 2.61 11.62
C ALA A 28 -6.00 3.33 10.38
N PHE A 29 -6.66 4.42 10.01
CA PHE A 29 -6.30 5.23 8.87
C PHE A 29 -6.71 6.69 9.09
N HIS A 30 -6.01 7.59 8.41
CA HIS A 30 -6.38 8.99 8.31
C HIS A 30 -6.47 9.42 6.84
N ALA A 31 -7.09 10.56 6.59
CA ALA A 31 -7.13 11.14 5.26
C ALA A 31 -5.82 11.89 4.97
N GLY A 32 -5.25 11.61 3.79
CA GLY A 32 -4.15 12.37 3.21
C GLY A 32 -4.56 13.77 2.73
N ALA A 33 -3.60 14.54 2.23
CA ALA A 33 -3.83 15.89 1.69
C ALA A 33 -4.81 15.88 0.51
N ASN A 34 -4.80 14.81 -0.30
CA ASN A 34 -5.73 14.58 -1.40
C ASN A 34 -7.03 13.84 -0.99
N GLY A 35 -7.22 13.56 0.30
CA GLY A 35 -8.38 12.85 0.85
C GLY A 35 -8.34 11.33 0.74
N CYS A 36 -7.31 10.74 0.11
CA CYS A 36 -7.14 9.28 0.07
C CYS A 36 -6.79 8.72 1.46
N PRO A 37 -7.18 7.48 1.79
CA PRO A 37 -6.85 6.87 3.06
C PRO A 37 -5.37 6.49 3.14
N ILE A 38 -4.70 6.91 4.21
CA ILE A 38 -3.34 6.51 4.60
C ILE A 38 -3.46 5.60 5.82
N LEU A 39 -2.92 4.38 5.72
CA LEU A 39 -2.88 3.43 6.82
C LEU A 39 -1.83 3.87 7.85
N ASP A 40 -2.24 4.07 9.10
CA ASP A 40 -1.37 4.59 10.17
C ASP A 40 -0.20 3.65 10.48
N ASP A 41 -0.46 2.34 10.38
CA ASP A 41 0.53 1.31 10.69
C ASP A 41 1.53 1.09 9.55
N ALA A 42 1.30 1.61 8.33
CA ALA A 42 2.25 1.41 7.22
C ALA A 42 3.59 2.13 7.51
N ILE A 43 4.70 1.63 6.95
CA ILE A 43 6.02 2.29 7.09
C ILE A 43 6.02 3.67 6.41
N ALA A 44 5.53 3.69 5.17
CA ALA A 44 5.58 4.86 4.29
C ALA A 44 4.37 4.88 3.34
N ALA A 45 4.01 6.04 2.84
CA ALA A 45 2.93 6.24 1.88
C ALA A 45 3.32 7.35 0.90
N VAL A 46 2.75 7.29 -0.30
CA VAL A 46 2.86 8.36 -1.29
C VAL A 46 1.46 8.72 -1.75
N GLU A 47 1.19 10.01 -1.84
CA GLU A 47 0.00 10.52 -2.49
C GLU A 47 0.35 10.91 -3.92
N CYS A 48 -0.55 10.60 -4.83
CA CYS A 48 -0.34 10.91 -6.23
C CYS A 48 -1.57 11.54 -6.87
N SER A 49 -1.34 12.33 -7.92
CA SER A 49 -2.34 12.77 -8.88
C SER A 49 -2.22 11.99 -10.17
N VAL A 50 -3.33 11.43 -10.68
CA VAL A 50 -3.32 10.65 -11.93
C VAL A 50 -3.00 11.59 -13.11
N ARG A 51 -1.96 11.25 -13.86
CA ARG A 51 -1.55 11.99 -15.07
C ARG A 51 -1.99 11.29 -16.34
N GLN A 52 -1.98 9.96 -16.35
CA GLN A 52 -2.40 9.17 -17.49
C GLN A 52 -2.88 7.78 -17.05
N ILE A 53 -3.88 7.27 -17.75
CA ILE A 53 -4.30 5.87 -17.69
C ILE A 53 -4.02 5.27 -19.06
N VAL A 54 -3.21 4.21 -19.12
CA VAL A 54 -2.93 3.45 -20.33
C VAL A 54 -3.72 2.16 -20.27
N GLU A 55 -4.66 1.99 -21.19
CA GLU A 55 -5.48 0.78 -21.31
C GLU A 55 -4.72 -0.30 -22.08
N LEU A 56 -4.37 -1.41 -21.43
CA LEU A 56 -3.60 -2.49 -22.06
C LEU A 56 -3.97 -3.86 -21.47
N GLY A 57 -4.86 -4.59 -22.17
CA GLY A 57 -5.30 -5.91 -21.75
C GLY A 57 -6.35 -5.85 -20.65
N ASP A 58 -6.24 -6.74 -19.66
CA ASP A 58 -7.15 -6.86 -18.52
C ASP A 58 -6.79 -5.95 -17.34
N HIS A 59 -5.69 -5.18 -17.45
CA HIS A 59 -5.26 -4.20 -16.47
C HIS A 59 -5.03 -2.82 -17.11
N HIS A 60 -5.00 -1.78 -16.28
CA HIS A 60 -4.57 -0.44 -16.69
C HIS A 60 -3.22 -0.12 -16.05
N ILE A 61 -2.35 0.55 -16.80
CA ILE A 61 -1.16 1.18 -16.25
C ILE A 61 -1.53 2.61 -15.88
N VAL A 62 -1.47 2.93 -14.58
CA VAL A 62 -1.75 4.28 -14.09
C VAL A 62 -0.41 5.00 -13.88
N VAL A 63 -0.17 6.05 -14.67
CA VAL A 63 0.98 6.96 -14.48
C VAL A 63 0.50 8.12 -13.61
N ALA A 64 1.14 8.30 -12.46
CA ALA A 64 0.75 9.29 -11.47
C ALA A 64 1.95 10.11 -10.99
N GLU A 65 1.72 11.40 -10.75
CA GLU A 65 2.70 12.33 -10.17
C GLU A 65 2.61 12.27 -8.66
N VAL A 66 3.75 12.08 -7.98
CA VAL A 66 3.81 12.16 -6.52
C VAL A 66 3.61 13.60 -6.08
N THR A 67 2.58 13.84 -5.28
CA THR A 67 2.24 15.16 -4.74
C THR A 67 2.67 15.31 -3.28
N GLU A 68 2.66 14.22 -2.50
CA GLU A 68 3.14 14.17 -1.12
C GLU A 68 3.76 12.81 -0.79
N ALA A 69 4.62 12.77 0.23
CA ALA A 69 5.22 11.55 0.74
C ALA A 69 5.31 11.55 2.27
N TYR A 70 5.04 10.38 2.85
CA TYR A 70 4.94 10.20 4.29
C TYR A 70 5.86 9.08 4.75
N VAL A 71 6.58 9.31 5.85
CA VAL A 71 7.26 8.27 6.62
C VAL A 71 6.63 8.27 8.00
N MET A 72 5.78 7.26 8.27
CA MET A 72 5.09 7.12 9.55
C MET A 72 5.98 6.42 10.56
N GLN A 73 6.80 5.47 10.09
CA GLN A 73 7.71 4.70 10.93
C GLN A 73 9.10 4.64 10.29
N PRO A 74 10.18 4.87 11.04
CA PRO A 74 11.52 4.68 10.51
C PRO A 74 11.74 3.19 10.17
N PRO A 75 12.29 2.86 8.99
CA PRO A 75 12.56 1.48 8.63
C PRO A 75 13.59 0.87 9.57
N ALA A 76 13.40 -0.40 9.93
CA ALA A 76 14.42 -1.15 10.66
C ALA A 76 15.61 -1.46 9.73
N GLY A 77 16.77 -0.88 10.03
CA GLY A 77 17.98 -1.07 9.22
C GLY A 77 17.91 -0.32 7.89
N ARG A 78 18.33 -0.98 6.79
CA ARG A 78 18.40 -0.37 5.46
C ARG A 78 16.98 -0.24 4.88
N ALA A 79 16.61 0.95 4.39
CA ALA A 79 15.24 1.23 3.96
C ALA A 79 14.72 0.29 2.85
N ASP A 80 15.56 -0.06 1.88
CA ASP A 80 15.26 -0.99 0.78
C ASP A 80 15.17 -2.46 1.22
N ALA A 81 15.69 -2.80 2.41
CA ALA A 81 15.56 -4.15 2.98
C ALA A 81 14.41 -4.26 4.00
N ALA A 82 13.87 -3.14 4.47
CA ALA A 82 12.83 -3.09 5.50
C ALA A 82 11.40 -3.32 4.98
N ILE A 83 11.22 -3.28 3.65
CA ILE A 83 9.92 -3.42 3.00
C ILE A 83 9.57 -4.89 2.75
N LEU A 84 8.29 -5.23 2.95
CA LEU A 84 7.71 -6.52 2.60
C LEU A 84 7.81 -6.76 1.09
N GLU A 85 8.47 -7.85 0.71
CA GLU A 85 8.57 -8.28 -0.68
C GLU A 85 7.56 -9.41 -0.95
N MET A 86 7.09 -9.55 -2.19
CA MET A 86 6.11 -10.58 -2.56
C MET A 86 6.57 -11.99 -2.17
N LYS A 87 7.88 -12.28 -2.31
CA LYS A 87 8.50 -13.56 -1.92
C LYS A 87 8.37 -13.89 -0.41
N ASP A 88 8.20 -12.87 0.44
CA ASP A 88 8.03 -13.06 1.89
C ASP A 88 6.60 -13.52 2.25
N LEU A 89 5.64 -13.38 1.32
CA LEU A 89 4.26 -13.80 1.52
C LEU A 89 4.09 -15.33 1.45
N GLY A 90 5.10 -16.06 0.96
CA GLY A 90 5.16 -17.52 0.93
C GLY A 90 5.21 -18.07 -0.49
N ASP A 91 5.57 -19.34 -0.61
CA ASP A 91 5.93 -19.98 -1.90
C ASP A 91 4.77 -20.04 -2.91
N THR A 92 3.53 -19.91 -2.44
CA THR A 92 2.31 -19.99 -3.26
C THR A 92 1.70 -18.63 -3.58
N VAL A 93 2.27 -17.53 -3.09
CA VAL A 93 1.74 -16.18 -3.29
C VAL A 93 2.55 -15.47 -4.37
N TYR A 94 1.91 -15.24 -5.52
CA TYR A 94 2.50 -14.54 -6.66
C TYR A 94 1.41 -13.78 -7.41
N TYR A 95 1.81 -12.79 -8.19
CA TYR A 95 0.91 -12.01 -9.06
C TYR A 95 1.62 -11.70 -10.37
N GLY A 96 1.28 -12.46 -11.40
CA GLY A 96 1.97 -12.50 -12.70
C GLY A 96 2.51 -13.90 -13.04
N GLY A 97 2.69 -14.15 -14.33
CA GLY A 97 3.12 -15.44 -14.90
C GLY A 97 2.79 -15.54 -16.38
#